data_AF-A0A955RX29-F1
#
_entry.id   AF-A0A955RX29-F1
#
_cell.length_a   1.000
_cell.length_b   1.000
_cell.length_c   1.000
_cell.angle_alpha   90.00
_cell.angle_beta   90.00
_cell.angle_gamma   90.00
#
_symmetry.space_group_name_H-M   'P 1'
#
loop_
_entity.id
_entity.type
_entity.pdbx_description
1 polymer ?
#
loop_
_entity_poly.entity_id
_entity_poly.type
_entity_poly.pdbx_seq_one_letter_code
_entity_poly.pdbx_strand_id
1 'polypeptide(L)' 'MAKDRRMVVVLKCKNERNGKTCNRENYSTTTIRENYKDLEVQKFCRECREHTLHKAIKPSSNRK' A
#
# COMPACT_ATOMS: atom_id res chain seq x y z
N MET A 1 14.81 16.85 -20.86
CA MET A 1 14.79 15.58 -20.10
C MET A 1 13.38 15.37 -19.57
N ALA A 2 12.71 14.27 -19.93
CA ALA A 2 11.42 13.94 -19.35
C ALA A 2 11.59 13.67 -17.85
N LYS A 3 10.86 14.39 -17.00
CA LYS A 3 10.87 14.12 -15.55
C LYS A 3 10.17 12.78 -15.32
N ASP A 4 10.84 11.85 -14.64
CA ASP A 4 10.21 10.59 -14.23
C ASP A 4 9.07 10.89 -13.23
N ARG A 5 7.86 10.45 -13.59
CA ARG A 5 6.63 10.70 -12.82
C ARG A 5 6.25 9.52 -11.93
N ARG A 6 6.99 8.42 -12.01
CA ARG A 6 6.69 7.19 -11.29
C ARG A 6 7.37 7.25 -9.92
N MET A 7 6.75 6.61 -8.94
CA MET A 7 7.31 6.44 -7.62
C MET A 7 6.94 5.08 -7.05
N VAL A 8 7.81 4.56 -6.18
CA VAL A 8 7.55 3.33 -5.43
C VAL A 8 6.63 3.66 -4.25
N VAL A 9 5.60 2.86 -4.09
CA VAL A 9 4.63 2.91 -2.99
C VAL A 9 4.48 1.54 -2.36
N VAL A 10 4.02 1.53 -1.11
CA VAL A 10 3.72 0.31 -0.37
C VAL A 10 2.22 0.19 -0.20
N LEU A 11 1.66 -1.01 -0.35
CA LEU A 11 0.24 -1.27 -0.16
C LEU A 11 0.02 -1.78 1.26
N LYS A 12 -0.69 -0.98 2.06
CA LYS A 12 -1.00 -1.26 3.47
C LYS A 12 -2.44 -1.77 3.60
N CYS A 13 -2.61 -2.91 4.27
CA CYS A 13 -3.92 -3.49 4.52
C CYS A 13 -4.78 -2.60 5.44
N LYS A 14 -6.00 -2.30 5.00
CA LYS A 14 -6.98 -1.47 5.72
C LYS A 14 -8.01 -2.29 6.51
N ASN A 15 -7.93 -3.62 6.46
CA ASN A 15 -8.92 -4.48 7.10
C ASN A 15 -8.87 -4.39 8.63
N GLU A 16 -10.01 -4.56 9.26
CA GLU A 16 -10.19 -4.59 10.71
C GLU A 16 -10.69 -5.96 11.13
N ARG A 17 -9.99 -6.59 12.07
CA ARG A 17 -10.36 -7.90 12.61
C ARG A 17 -10.28 -7.84 14.13
N ASN A 18 -11.35 -8.25 14.81
CA ASN A 18 -11.44 -8.29 16.27
C ASN A 18 -11.05 -6.96 16.94
N GLY A 19 -11.51 -5.83 16.40
CA GLY A 19 -11.24 -4.49 16.92
C GLY A 19 -9.81 -3.97 16.69
N LYS A 20 -9.00 -4.64 15.85
CA LYS A 20 -7.65 -4.18 15.48
C LYS A 20 -7.51 -4.07 13.96
N THR A 21 -7.01 -2.92 13.50
CA THR A 21 -6.66 -2.70 12.09
C THR A 21 -5.36 -3.43 11.78
N CYS A 22 -5.34 -4.26 10.73
CA CYS A 22 -4.20 -5.09 10.36
C CYS A 22 -2.94 -4.25 10.10
N ASN A 23 -3.08 -3.12 9.39
CA ASN A 23 -2.03 -2.13 9.17
C ASN A 23 -0.71 -2.65 8.57
N ARG A 24 -0.70 -3.86 8.02
CA ARG A 24 0.49 -4.53 7.51
C ARG A 24 0.80 -4.13 6.07
N GLU A 25 2.09 -3.97 5.81
CA GLU A 25 2.67 -3.63 4.52
C GLU A 25 3.03 -4.91 3.77
N ASN A 26 2.16 -5.36 2.86
CA ASN A 26 2.32 -6.67 2.23
C ASN A 26 2.97 -6.61 0.85
N TYR A 27 2.89 -5.46 0.17
CA TYR A 27 3.32 -5.32 -1.21
C TYR A 27 4.00 -3.98 -1.44
N SER A 28 4.95 -3.96 -2.38
CA SER A 28 5.49 -2.74 -2.99
C SER A 28 5.13 -2.73 -4.47
N THR A 29 4.82 -1.54 -5.00
CA THR A 29 4.52 -1.35 -6.43
C THR A 29 4.95 0.05 -6.87
N THR A 30 4.98 0.28 -8.17
CA THR A 30 5.20 1.61 -8.75
C THR A 30 3.88 2.21 -9.20
N THR A 31 3.67 3.50 -8.91
CA THR A 31 2.51 4.26 -9.40
C THR A 31 2.94 5.66 -9.85
N ILE A 32 2.06 6.35 -10.56
CA ILE A 32 2.25 7.75 -10.90
C ILE A 32 2.04 8.60 -9.65
N ARG A 33 2.91 9.59 -9.44
CA ARG A 33 2.91 10.44 -8.24
C ARG A 33 1.59 11.19 -7.99
N GLU A 34 0.79 11.42 -9.02
CA GLU A 34 -0.52 12.08 -8.90
C GLU A 34 -1.59 11.12 -8.35
N ASN A 35 -1.55 9.85 -8.75
CA ASN A 35 -2.62 8.88 -8.50
C ASN A 35 -2.46 8.09 -7.19
N TYR A 36 -1.35 8.27 -6.46
CA TYR A 36 -1.07 7.39 -5.32
C TYR A 36 -2.04 7.56 -4.14
N LYS A 37 -2.60 8.75 -3.92
CA LYS A 37 -3.45 9.03 -2.75
C LYS A 37 -4.74 8.23 -2.80
N ASP A 38 -5.22 7.99 -4.01
CA ASP A 38 -6.48 7.33 -4.33
C ASP A 38 -6.28 5.86 -4.73
N LEU A 39 -5.03 5.37 -4.71
CA LEU A 39 -4.71 3.98 -5.05
C LEU A 39 -5.13 3.05 -3.90
N GLU A 40 -6.32 2.47 -4.06
CA GLU A 40 -6.84 1.37 -3.23
C GLU A 40 -7.08 0.13 -4.11
N VAL A 41 -6.53 -1.03 -3.71
CA VAL A 41 -6.59 -2.27 -4.50
C VAL A 41 -6.97 -3.44 -3.59
N GLN A 42 -7.87 -4.32 -4.06
CA GLN A 42 -8.12 -5.59 -3.40
C GLN A 42 -6.95 -6.55 -3.63
N LYS A 43 -6.29 -6.95 -2.55
CA LYS A 43 -5.17 -7.90 -2.57
C LYS A 43 -5.27 -8.83 -1.37
N PHE A 44 -4.66 -10.00 -1.50
CA PHE A 44 -4.60 -10.96 -0.41
C PHE A 44 -3.75 -10.41 0.75
N CYS A 45 -4.29 -10.43 1.96
CA CYS A 45 -3.52 -10.10 3.16
C CYS A 45 -3.12 -11.38 3.89
N ARG A 46 -1.81 -11.62 4.07
CA ARG A 46 -1.30 -12.83 4.76
C ARG A 46 -1.77 -12.95 6.20
N GLU A 47 -1.92 -11.83 6.90
CA GLU A 47 -2.33 -11.78 8.30
C GLU A 47 -3.85 -11.96 8.45
N CYS A 48 -4.65 -11.38 7.56
CA CYS A 48 -6.10 -11.57 7.56
C CYS A 48 -6.49 -12.93 6.97
N ARG A 49 -5.64 -13.51 6.10
CA ARG A 49 -5.86 -14.73 5.33
C ARG A 49 -7.03 -14.65 4.35
N GLU A 50 -7.31 -13.45 3.85
CA GLU A 50 -8.40 -13.16 2.92
C GLU A 50 -8.01 -12.01 1.97
N HIS A 51 -8.80 -11.78 0.93
CA HIS A 51 -8.64 -10.61 0.05
C HIS A 51 -9.22 -9.38 0.72
N THR A 52 -8.39 -8.36 0.93
CA THR A 52 -8.76 -7.14 1.62
C THR A 52 -8.36 -5.91 0.83
N LEU A 53 -9.02 -4.78 1.14
CA LEU A 53 -8.66 -3.50 0.55
C LEU A 53 -7.32 -3.03 1.12
N HIS A 54 -6.34 -2.81 0.24
CA HIS A 54 -5.06 -2.22 0.58
C HIS A 54 -4.96 -0.81 0.02
N LYS A 55 -4.51 0.13 0.84
CA LYS A 55 -4.29 1.53 0.46
C LYS A 55 -2.80 1.80 0.26
N ALA A 56 -2.47 2.55 -0.78
CA ALA A 56 -1.10 2.95 -1.03
C ALA A 56 -0.61 3.99 -0.01
N ILE A 57 0.59 3.77 0.50
CA ILE A 57 1.32 4.67 1.38
C ILE A 57 2.71 4.93 0.82
N LYS A 58 3.30 6.06 1.21
CA LYS A 58 4.70 6.33 0.91
C LYS A 58 5.56 5.32 1.68
N PRO A 59 6.63 4.77 1.07
CA PRO A 59 7.57 3.94 1.81
C PRO A 59 8.13 4.77 2.98
N SER A 60 8.14 4.19 4.18
CA SER A 60 8.73 4.86 5.34
C SER A 60 10.20 5.13 5.04
N SER A 61 10.60 6.40 5.17
CA SER A 61 11.89 6.94 4.73
C SER A 61 13.07 6.53 5.63
N ASN A 62 12.99 5.38 6.31
CA ASN A 62 14.00 4.96 7.27
C ASN A 62 14.36 3.46 7.13
N ARG A 63 14.77 3.05 5.92
CA ARG A 63 15.59 1.86 5.74
C ARG A 63 17.03 2.34 5.51
N LYS A 64 17.73 2.63 6.60
CA LYS A 64 19.20 2.67 6.62
C LYS A 64 19.71 1.27 6.92
#